data_AF-A0A919M3U4-F1
#
_entry.id   AF-A0A919M3U4-F1
#
_cell.length_a   1.000
_cell.length_b   1.000
_cell.length_c   1.000
_cell.angle_alpha   90.00
_cell.angle_beta   90.00
_cell.angle_gamma   90.00
#
_symmetry.space_group_name_H-M   'P 1'
#
loop_
_entity.id
_entity.type
_entity.pdbx_description
1 polymer ?
#
loop_
_entity_poly.entity_id
_entity_poly.type
_entity_poly.pdbx_seq_one_letter_code
_entity_poly.pdbx_strand_id
1 'polypeptide(L)' 'MPEIRPYRVADRAALYDICVRTADRGGDARGQFSTDELMGDLFAGPYAQLEPELAFVVDDGGSAVGYVVGTADTATFVRR' A
#
# COMPACT_ATOMS: atom_id res chain seq x y z
N MET A 1 20.71 -6.10 1.54
CA MET A 1 20.58 -4.62 1.48
C MET A 1 19.17 -4.34 1.03
N PRO A 2 18.51 -3.27 1.53
CA PRO A 2 17.19 -2.92 1.07
C PRO A 2 17.18 -2.63 -0.43
N GLU A 3 16.20 -3.17 -1.16
CA GLU A 3 16.03 -2.94 -2.59
C GLU A 3 14.59 -2.55 -2.92
N ILE A 4 14.42 -1.74 -3.97
CA ILE A 4 13.10 -1.45 -4.53
C ILE A 4 12.78 -2.52 -5.56
N ARG A 5 11.60 -3.13 -5.45
CA ARG A 5 11.12 -4.15 -6.39
C ARG A 5 9.63 -4.00 -6.68
N PRO A 6 9.12 -4.59 -7.77
CA PRO A 6 7.68 -4.67 -8.02
C PRO A 6 6.95 -5.34 -6.86
N TYR A 7 5.75 -4.84 -6.57
CA TYR A 7 4.81 -5.44 -5.64
C TYR A 7 4.43 -6.87 -6.08
N ARG A 8 4.21 -7.75 -5.10
CA ARG A 8 3.66 -9.10 -5.31
C ARG A 8 2.44 -9.26 -4.43
N VAL A 9 1.49 -10.11 -4.83
CA VAL A 9 0.26 -10.37 -4.04
C VAL A 9 0.57 -10.81 -2.60
N ALA A 10 1.70 -11.50 -2.38
CA ALA A 10 2.16 -11.90 -1.05
C ALA A 10 2.51 -10.70 -0.15
N ASP A 11 2.82 -9.52 -0.70
CA ASP A 11 3.11 -8.30 0.05
C ASP A 11 1.84 -7.61 0.56
N ARG A 12 0.62 -8.06 0.18
CA ARG A 12 -0.64 -7.38 0.54
C ARG A 12 -0.75 -7.10 2.03
N ALA A 13 -0.44 -8.09 2.87
CA ALA A 13 -0.51 -7.93 4.32
C ALA A 13 0.45 -6.85 4.84
N ALA A 14 1.68 -6.83 4.33
CA ALA A 14 2.68 -5.83 4.68
C ALA A 14 2.29 -4.43 4.16
N LEU A 15 1.80 -4.34 2.92
CA LEU A 15 1.29 -3.10 2.33
C LEU A 15 0.20 -2.47 3.21
N TYR A 16 -0.75 -3.28 3.67
CA TYR A 16 -1.84 -2.84 4.55
C TYR A 16 -1.32 -2.42 5.94
N ASP A 17 -0.44 -3.20 6.56
CA ASP A 17 0.17 -2.85 7.86
C ASP A 17 0.94 -1.54 7.80
N ILE A 18 1.77 -1.35 6.77
CA ILE A 18 2.52 -0.10 6.57
C ILE A 18 1.55 1.07 6.36
N CYS A 19 0.51 0.88 5.55
CA CYS A 19 -0.47 1.92 5.25
C CYS A 19 -1.16 2.41 6.54
N VAL A 20 -1.72 1.50 7.35
CA VAL A 20 -2.41 1.91 8.59
C VAL A 20 -1.45 2.52 9.61
N ARG A 21 -0.22 2.01 9.72
CA ARG A 21 0.81 2.53 10.66
C ARG A 21 1.38 3.90 10.27
N THR A 22 0.99 4.44 9.12
CA THR A 22 1.43 5.75 8.61
C THR A 22 0.26 6.68 8.27
N ALA A 23 -0.99 6.26 8.50
CA ALA A 23 -2.18 6.99 8.09
C ALA A 23 -2.59 8.14 9.02
N ASP A 24 -2.07 8.23 10.25
CA ASP A 24 -2.35 9.36 11.16
C ASP A 24 -1.30 10.46 10.99
N ARG A 25 -1.39 11.21 9.88
CA ARG A 25 -0.42 12.27 9.53
C ARG A 25 1.03 11.76 9.53
N GLY A 26 1.24 10.51 9.08
CA GLY A 26 2.54 9.82 9.12
C GLY A 26 2.74 8.95 10.37
N GLY A 27 1.85 9.03 11.35
CA GLY A 27 1.79 8.17 12.54
C GLY A 27 0.81 7.00 12.40
N ASP A 28 0.67 6.24 13.48
CA ASP A 28 -0.08 4.99 13.52
C ASP A 28 -1.59 5.21 13.74
N ALA A 29 -2.40 4.80 12.75
CA ALA A 29 -3.84 4.96 12.76
C ALA A 29 -4.62 3.72 13.26
N ARG A 30 -3.94 2.66 13.72
CA ARG A 30 -4.61 1.46 14.21
C ARG A 30 -5.54 1.78 15.39
N GLY A 31 -6.74 1.21 15.36
CA GLY A 31 -7.80 1.46 16.33
C GLY A 31 -8.51 2.81 16.21
N GLN A 32 -8.13 3.69 15.26
CA GLN A 32 -8.79 4.99 15.07
C GLN A 32 -10.07 4.91 14.24
N PHE A 33 -10.24 3.83 13.47
CA PHE A 33 -11.35 3.63 12.54
C PHE A 33 -12.09 2.32 12.81
N SER A 34 -13.12 2.02 12.02
CA SER A 34 -13.95 0.82 12.18
C SER A 34 -13.16 -0.49 12.06
N THR A 35 -12.08 -0.50 11.27
CA THR A 35 -11.17 -1.63 11.10
C THR A 35 -9.76 -1.09 10.78
N ASP A 36 -8.73 -1.83 11.15
CA ASP A 36 -7.33 -1.51 10.79
C ASP A 36 -7.03 -1.75 9.29
N GLU A 37 -7.92 -2.45 8.58
CA GLU A 37 -7.81 -2.65 7.13
C GLU A 37 -8.29 -1.43 6.34
N LEU A 38 -9.13 -0.56 6.94
CA LEU A 38 -9.80 0.54 6.23
C LEU A 38 -8.82 1.45 5.48
N MET A 39 -7.67 1.76 6.09
CA MET A 39 -6.67 2.61 5.44
C MET A 39 -6.03 1.93 4.24
N GLY A 40 -5.72 0.64 4.36
CA GLY A 40 -5.26 -0.17 3.23
C GLY A 40 -6.30 -0.23 2.12
N ASP A 41 -7.57 -0.46 2.46
CA ASP A 41 -8.68 -0.54 1.50
C ASP A 41 -8.90 0.76 0.72
N LEU A 42 -8.65 1.91 1.33
CA LEU A 42 -8.84 3.22 0.69
C LEU A 42 -7.61 3.71 -0.07
N PHE A 43 -6.42 3.53 0.49
CA PHE A 43 -5.24 4.29 0.07
C PHE A 43 -4.09 3.43 -0.48
N ALA A 44 -4.18 2.10 -0.43
CA ALA A 44 -3.12 1.23 -0.94
C ALA A 44 -3.64 0.07 -1.82
N GLY A 45 -4.61 -0.69 -1.32
CA GLY A 45 -5.20 -1.86 -1.97
C GLY A 45 -5.70 -1.61 -3.39
N PRO A 46 -6.49 -0.55 -3.67
CA PRO A 46 -7.00 -0.27 -5.01
C PRO A 46 -5.89 -0.11 -6.05
N TYR A 47 -4.80 0.57 -5.70
CA TYR A 47 -3.66 0.75 -6.60
C TYR A 47 -2.94 -0.57 -6.88
N ALA A 48 -2.65 -1.34 -5.83
CA ALA A 48 -1.98 -2.64 -5.95
C ALA A 48 -2.84 -3.69 -6.69
N GLN A 49 -4.17 -3.52 -6.71
CA GLN A 49 -5.10 -4.41 -7.39
C GLN A 49 -5.39 -3.99 -8.83
N LEU A 50 -5.61 -2.71 -9.09
CA LEU A 50 -6.05 -2.21 -10.40
C LEU A 50 -4.89 -1.91 -11.34
N GLU A 51 -3.74 -1.46 -10.81
CA GLU A 51 -2.55 -1.10 -11.59
C GLU A 51 -1.27 -1.63 -10.89
N PRO A 52 -1.16 -2.96 -10.67
CA PRO A 52 -0.02 -3.57 -9.96
C PRO A 52 1.35 -3.27 -10.60
N GLU A 53 1.38 -2.99 -11.90
CA GLU A 53 2.58 -2.57 -12.64
C GLU A 53 3.14 -1.21 -12.21
N LEU A 54 2.34 -0.41 -11.50
CA LEU A 54 2.74 0.88 -10.91
C LEU A 54 2.95 0.79 -9.39
N ALA A 55 2.90 -0.41 -8.81
CA ALA A 55 3.10 -0.65 -7.40
C ALA A 55 4.49 -1.25 -7.12
N PHE A 56 5.22 -0.62 -6.20
CA PHE A 56 6.56 -1.05 -5.79
C PHE A 56 6.66 -1.07 -4.27
N VAL A 57 7.53 -1.94 -3.77
CA VAL A 57 7.87 -2.05 -2.36
C VAL A 57 9.37 -1.93 -2.14
N VAL A 58 9.75 -1.47 -0.95
CA VAL A 58 11.12 -1.62 -0.44
C VAL A 58 11.17 -2.95 0.29
N ASP A 59 12.00 -3.88 -0.16
CA ASP A 59 12.24 -5.18 0.48
C ASP A 59 13.57 -5.15 1.23
N ASP A 60 13.57 -5.54 2.50
CA ASP A 60 14.77 -5.57 3.35
C ASP A 60 15.54 -6.91 3.31
N GLY A 61 15.10 -7.86 2.47
CA GLY A 61 15.61 -9.22 2.38
C GLY A 61 14.69 -10.27 3.02
N GLY A 62 13.56 -9.85 3.59
CA GLY A 62 12.54 -10.75 4.13
C GLY A 62 11.11 -10.30 3.85
N SER A 63 10.83 -9.00 4.00
CA SER A 63 9.48 -8.47 3.84
C SER A 63 9.46 -7.08 3.21
N ALA A 64 8.31 -6.71 2.63
CA ALA A 64 8.07 -5.32 2.27
C ALA A 64 8.02 -4.46 3.55
N VAL A 65 8.84 -3.41 3.60
CA VAL A 65 8.95 -2.48 4.75
C VAL A 65 8.58 -1.04 4.38
N GLY A 66 8.28 -0.79 3.11
CA GLY A 66 7.78 0.47 2.58
C GLY A 66 7.16 0.24 1.21
N TYR A 67 6.38 1.20 0.72
CA TYR A 67 5.75 1.09 -0.60
C TYR A 67 5.64 2.45 -1.29
N VAL A 68 5.53 2.40 -2.61
CA VAL A 68 5.03 3.48 -3.45
C VAL A 68 4.02 2.89 -4.41
N VAL A 69 2.86 3.54 -4.50
CA VAL A 69 1.76 3.15 -5.39
C VAL A 69 1.26 4.39 -6.10
N GLY A 70 0.60 4.20 -7.23
CA GLY A 70 0.01 5.29 -7.99
C GLY A 70 -0.84 4.77 -9.13
N THR A 71 -1.39 5.71 -9.89
CA THR A 71 -2.11 5.43 -11.13
C THR A 71 -1.58 6.31 -12.25
N ALA A 72 -1.59 5.79 -13.48
CA ALA A 72 -1.17 6.55 -14.66
C ALA A 72 -2.20 7.63 -15.07
N ASP A 73 -3.49 7.41 -14.78
CA ASP A 73 -4.58 8.31 -15.16
C ASP A 73 -5.66 8.38 -14.07
N THR A 74 -5.67 9.48 -13.31
CA THR A 74 -6.61 9.68 -12.19
C THR A 74 -8.07 9.57 -12.62
N ALA A 75 -8.44 10.15 -13.77
CA ALA A 75 -9.84 10.21 -14.19
C ALA A 75 -10.39 8.81 -14.55
N THR A 76 -9.55 7.94 -15.09
CA THR A 76 -9.88 6.56 -15.41
C THR A 76 -9.89 5.71 -14.15
N PHE A 77 -8.90 5.87 -13.27
CA PHE A 77 -8.79 5.13 -12.03
C PHE A 77 -10.03 5.28 -11.14
N VAL A 78 -10.53 6.51 -10.93
CA VAL A 78 -11.69 6.78 -10.07
C VAL A 78 -13.03 6.27 -10.61
N ARG A 79 -13.06 5.75 -11.85
CA ARG A 79 -14.27 5.19 -12.48
C ARG A 79 -14.31 3.66 -12.50
N ARG A 80 -13.25 2.99 -12.03
CA ARG A 80 -13.16 1.52 -11.92
C ARG A 80 -13.73 1.06 -10.58
#